data_AF-A0A7Z2W1H0-F1
#
_entry.id   AF-A0A7Z2W1H0-F1
#
_cell.length_a   1.000
_cell.length_b   1.000
_cell.length_c   1.000
_cell.angle_alpha   90.00
_cell.angle_beta   90.00
_cell.angle_gamma   90.00
#
_symmetry.space_group_name_H-M   'P 1'
#
loop_
_entity.id
_entity.type
_entity.pdbx_description
1 polymer ?
#
loop_
_entity_poly.entity_id
_entity_poly.type
_entity_poly.pdbx_seq_one_letter_code
_entity_poly.pdbx_strand_id
1 'polypeptide(L)'
;MSVRLLTRILLLLQAAAALGIAYGLLRWGGAGPWQALLAGAGAVLMARLLVNLNNFILSAWFASATPEAFRLGAAARLRLLAGEFHASMLTTSWRMPRGLPRTALYPDSRAVPVLLLHGYGGNSGYWSRLLPLLDAARISHASIDLEPLDGDIDGYAARVEQAVAALCAATGAPQVAIVAHSMGGLVARAWMRAHGAARLARLVTLGTPHHGSALARFGPGRNAAQMRWNGRRERRRAEGAHEADASAWLRALAASETPATRARITSIWTHHDNMVAPQASSVLAGARNIEFGGVGHVALGSDARVLAEVLRELAASSTPCATASRRGSPA
;
A
#
# COMPACT_ATOMS: atom_id res chain seq x y z
N MET A 1 -5.58 19.87 5.37
CA MET A 1 -4.74 19.41 6.50
C MET A 1 -3.95 18.19 6.04
N SER A 2 -2.64 18.14 6.30
CA SER A 2 -1.82 17.00 5.88
C SER A 2 -2.02 15.77 6.75
N VAL A 3 -1.78 14.57 6.20
CA VAL A 3 -1.89 13.31 6.96
C VAL A 3 -0.89 13.26 8.10
N ARG A 4 0.29 13.87 7.92
CA ARG A 4 1.28 14.00 8.99
C ARG A 4 0.75 14.80 10.18
N LEU A 5 0.10 15.93 9.93
CA LEU A 5 -0.48 16.75 11.02
C LEU A 5 -1.66 16.02 11.67
N LEU A 6 -2.55 15.43 10.87
CA LEU A 6 -3.68 14.65 11.36
C LEU A 6 -3.23 13.52 12.30
N THR A 7 -2.24 12.72 11.91
CA THR A 7 -1.73 11.63 12.74
C THR A 7 -1.09 12.11 14.05
N ARG A 8 -0.39 13.26 14.05
CA ARG A 8 0.12 13.89 15.28
C ARG A 8 -1.02 14.31 16.22
N ILE A 9 -2.06 14.93 15.69
CA ILE A 9 -3.24 15.33 16.48
C ILE A 9 -3.91 14.09 17.08
N LEU A 10 -4.13 13.04 16.28
CA LEU A 10 -4.72 11.79 16.76
C LEU A 10 -3.89 11.11 17.86
N LEU A 11 -2.56 11.20 17.79
CA LEU A 11 -1.69 10.69 18.86
C LEU A 11 -1.78 11.52 20.14
N LEU A 12 -1.86 12.85 20.02
CA LEU A 12 -2.06 13.72 21.19
C LEU A 12 -3.42 13.45 21.84
N LEU A 13 -4.48 13.25 21.06
CA LEU A 13 -5.80 12.86 21.57
C LEU A 13 -5.77 11.50 22.27
N GLN A 14 -5.05 10.52 21.72
CA GLN A 14 -4.86 9.22 22.36
C GLN A 14 -4.08 9.35 23.69
N ALA A 15 -3.03 10.15 23.72
CA ALA A 15 -2.27 10.41 24.95
C ALA A 15 -3.14 11.10 26.00
N ALA A 16 -3.92 12.11 25.61
CA ALA A 16 -4.85 12.78 26.50
C ALA A 16 -5.92 11.82 27.05
N ALA A 17 -6.47 10.94 26.21
CA ALA A 17 -7.42 9.91 26.64
C ALA A 17 -6.79 8.93 27.64
N ALA A 18 -5.57 8.46 27.38
CA ALA A 18 -4.84 7.58 28.30
C ALA A 18 -4.59 8.25 29.65
N LEU A 19 -4.18 9.53 29.65
CA LEU A 19 -3.96 10.31 30.87
C LEU A 19 -5.27 10.60 31.60
N GLY A 20 -6.38 10.84 30.89
CA GLY A 20 -7.70 11.01 31.49
C GLY A 20 -8.18 9.75 32.20
N ILE A 21 -8.01 8.57 31.58
CA ILE A 21 -8.30 7.27 32.20
C ILE A 21 -7.42 7.07 33.44
N ALA A 22 -6.12 7.31 33.33
CA ALA A 22 -5.19 7.18 34.46
C ALA A 22 -5.57 8.12 35.62
N TYR A 23 -5.87 9.38 35.32
CA TYR A 23 -6.32 10.35 36.32
C TYR A 23 -7.60 9.89 37.02
N GLY A 24 -8.57 9.36 36.28
CA GLY A 24 -9.80 8.85 36.87
C GLY A 24 -9.58 7.66 37.82
N LEU A 25 -8.71 6.74 37.44
CA LEU A 25 -8.32 5.60 38.28
C LEU A 25 -7.57 6.02 39.54
N LEU A 26 -6.74 7.06 39.46
CA LEU A 26 -6.06 7.63 40.62
C LEU A 26 -7.03 8.34 41.56
N ARG A 27 -7.94 9.15 41.00
CA ARG A 27 -8.81 10.03 41.78
C ARG A 27 -9.97 9.29 42.44
N TRP A 28 -10.53 8.31 41.75
CA TRP A 28 -11.76 7.63 42.16
C TRP A 28 -11.63 6.11 42.21
N GLY A 29 -10.62 5.52 41.58
CA GLY A 29 -10.46 4.05 41.48
C GLY A 29 -9.52 3.44 42.52
N GLY A 30 -8.82 4.24 43.33
CA GLY A 30 -7.86 3.75 44.34
C GLY A 30 -6.61 3.07 43.76
N ALA A 31 -6.35 3.23 42.46
CA ALA A 31 -5.18 2.64 41.81
C ALA A 31 -3.89 3.41 42.15
N GLY A 32 -2.76 2.70 42.24
CA GLY A 32 -1.44 3.34 42.32
C GLY A 32 -1.06 4.03 41.00
N PRO A 33 -0.11 5.00 41.00
CA PRO A 33 0.27 5.76 39.80
C PRO A 33 0.66 4.90 38.60
N TRP A 34 1.46 3.86 38.82
CA TRP A 34 1.89 2.96 37.75
C TRP A 34 0.75 2.09 37.20
N GLN A 35 -0.13 1.60 38.07
CA GLN A 35 -1.30 0.81 37.65
C GLN A 35 -2.24 1.66 36.79
N ALA A 36 -2.49 2.90 37.20
CA ALA A 36 -3.32 3.83 36.47
C ALA A 36 -2.73 4.20 35.08
N LEU A 37 -1.43 4.47 35.01
CA LEU A 37 -0.74 4.74 33.74
C LEU A 37 -0.75 3.53 32.80
N LEU A 38 -0.48 2.33 33.32
CA LEU A 38 -0.54 1.09 32.54
C LEU A 38 -1.96 0.81 32.05
N ALA A 39 -2.97 1.04 32.87
CA ALA A 39 -4.37 0.88 32.46
C ALA A 39 -4.78 1.89 31.37
N GLY A 40 -4.38 3.16 31.50
CA GLY A 40 -4.64 4.19 30.49
C GLY A 40 -3.98 3.87 29.14
N ALA A 41 -2.70 3.52 29.16
CA ALA A 41 -1.98 3.08 27.95
C ALA A 41 -2.56 1.78 27.37
N GLY A 42 -2.88 0.82 28.24
CA GLY A 42 -3.51 -0.45 27.88
C GLY A 42 -4.86 -0.28 27.21
N ALA A 43 -5.69 0.67 27.66
CA ALA A 43 -6.97 0.99 27.04
C ALA A 43 -6.82 1.49 25.60
N VAL A 44 -5.84 2.35 25.34
CA VAL A 44 -5.53 2.82 23.98
C VAL A 44 -5.06 1.67 23.10
N LEU A 45 -4.14 0.83 23.60
CA LEU A 45 -3.66 -0.34 22.86
C LEU A 45 -4.78 -1.33 22.56
N MET A 46 -5.67 -1.56 23.52
CA MET A 46 -6.84 -2.42 23.35
C MET A 46 -7.79 -1.88 22.30
N ALA A 47 -8.14 -0.59 22.35
CA ALA A 47 -8.99 0.04 21.34
C ALA A 47 -8.41 -0.13 19.92
N ARG A 48 -7.09 0.01 19.78
CA ARG A 48 -6.39 -0.18 18.51
C ARG A 48 -6.35 -1.63 18.05
N LEU A 49 -6.19 -2.56 18.98
CA LEU A 49 -6.27 -4.00 18.70
C LEU A 49 -7.67 -4.36 18.20
N LEU A 50 -8.71 -3.86 18.86
CA LEU A 50 -10.11 -4.08 18.46
C LEU A 50 -10.40 -3.53 17.06
N VAL A 51 -9.89 -2.34 16.71
CA VAL A 51 -9.99 -1.82 15.33
C VAL A 51 -9.34 -2.76 14.32
N ASN A 52 -8.14 -3.27 14.62
CA ASN A 52 -7.44 -4.19 13.72
C ASN A 52 -8.16 -5.54 13.58
N LEU A 53 -8.64 -6.11 14.68
CA LEU A 53 -9.46 -7.33 14.68
C LEU A 53 -10.77 -7.14 13.92
N ASN A 54 -11.43 -5.99 14.11
CA ASN A 54 -12.64 -5.65 13.37
C ASN A 54 -12.40 -5.63 11.85
N ASN A 55 -11.25 -5.15 11.39
CA ASN A 55 -10.89 -5.20 9.97
C ASN A 55 -10.80 -6.65 9.44
N PHE A 56 -10.19 -7.57 10.20
CA PHE A 56 -10.19 -9.00 9.84
C PHE A 56 -11.60 -9.62 9.85
N ILE A 57 -12.44 -9.26 10.81
CA ILE A 57 -13.83 -9.74 10.87
C ILE A 57 -14.61 -9.25 9.65
N LEU A 58 -14.52 -7.96 9.35
CA LEU A 58 -15.17 -7.35 8.18
C LEU A 58 -14.64 -7.94 6.88
N SER A 59 -13.32 -8.12 6.72
CA SER A 59 -12.76 -8.71 5.50
C SER A 59 -13.16 -10.17 5.33
N ALA A 60 -13.21 -10.94 6.42
CA ALA A 60 -13.69 -12.32 6.42
C ALA A 60 -15.14 -12.44 5.95
N TRP A 61 -15.97 -11.42 6.21
CA TRP A 61 -17.35 -11.40 5.70
C TRP A 61 -17.41 -11.32 4.18
N PHE A 62 -16.41 -10.75 3.51
CA PHE A 62 -16.37 -10.62 2.05
C PHE A 62 -15.23 -11.42 1.43
N ALA A 63 -14.70 -12.41 2.13
CA ALA A 63 -13.48 -13.09 1.72
C ALA A 63 -13.64 -13.88 0.42
N SER A 64 -12.59 -13.88 -0.40
CA SER A 64 -12.45 -14.85 -1.49
C SER A 64 -12.07 -16.23 -0.95
N ALA A 65 -12.25 -17.27 -1.75
CA ALA A 65 -11.79 -18.60 -1.39
C ALA A 65 -10.27 -18.62 -1.16
N THR A 66 -9.83 -19.15 -0.03
CA THR A 66 -8.41 -19.35 0.27
C THR A 66 -7.99 -20.76 -0.16
N PRO A 67 -7.04 -20.91 -1.10
CA PRO A 67 -6.51 -22.19 -1.52
C PRO A 67 -5.90 -22.95 -0.35
N GLU A 68 -5.88 -24.28 -0.44
CA GLU A 68 -5.38 -25.14 0.64
C GLU A 68 -3.95 -24.80 1.06
N ALA A 69 -3.07 -24.50 0.10
CA ALA A 69 -1.68 -24.11 0.33
C ALA A 69 -1.51 -22.85 1.20
N PHE A 70 -2.55 -22.00 1.30
CA PHE A 70 -2.52 -20.76 2.09
C PHE A 70 -3.32 -20.86 3.39
N ARG A 71 -3.97 -21.98 3.69
CA ARG A 71 -4.76 -22.13 4.92
C ARG A 71 -3.86 -22.06 6.15
N LEU A 72 -4.18 -21.15 7.07
CA LEU A 72 -3.40 -20.97 8.29
C LEU A 72 -3.97 -21.78 9.45
N GLY A 73 -3.10 -22.55 10.12
CA GLY A 73 -3.35 -23.11 11.45
C GLY A 73 -3.35 -22.03 12.54
N ALA A 74 -3.76 -22.40 13.76
CA ALA A 74 -3.98 -21.46 14.87
C ALA A 74 -2.75 -20.57 15.16
N ALA A 75 -1.56 -21.16 15.29
CA ALA A 75 -0.33 -20.41 15.55
C ALA A 75 0.04 -19.43 14.42
N ALA A 76 -0.23 -19.80 13.16
CA ALA A 76 0.02 -18.91 12.01
C ALA A 76 -1.00 -17.76 11.95
N ARG A 77 -2.26 -17.99 12.37
CA ARG A 77 -3.26 -16.91 12.51
C ARG A 77 -2.87 -15.92 13.61
N LEU A 78 -2.37 -16.40 14.75
CA LEU A 78 -1.87 -15.50 15.80
C LEU A 78 -0.68 -14.66 15.31
N ARG A 79 0.24 -15.26 14.55
CA ARG A 79 1.35 -14.52 13.91
C ARG A 79 0.87 -13.48 12.90
N LEU A 80 -0.13 -13.81 12.09
CA LEU A 80 -0.77 -12.87 11.16
C LEU A 80 -1.35 -11.66 11.91
N LEU A 81 -2.15 -11.91 12.95
CA LEU A 81 -2.76 -10.85 13.75
C LEU A 81 -1.70 -9.97 14.44
N ALA A 82 -0.70 -10.60 15.07
CA ALA A 82 0.38 -9.87 15.73
C ALA A 82 1.23 -9.07 14.74
N GLY A 83 1.54 -9.63 13.57
CA GLY A 83 2.32 -8.97 12.53
C GLY A 83 1.60 -7.76 11.94
N GLU A 84 0.31 -7.91 11.61
CA GLU A 84 -0.51 -6.82 11.10
C GLU A 84 -0.74 -5.72 12.13
N PHE A 85 -0.99 -6.09 13.40
CA PHE A 85 -1.10 -5.13 14.49
C PHE A 85 0.21 -4.37 14.68
N HIS A 86 1.35 -5.06 14.75
CA HIS A 86 2.67 -4.44 14.88
C HIS A 86 2.97 -3.48 13.72
N ALA A 87 2.75 -3.92 12.48
CA ALA A 87 2.94 -3.08 11.29
C ALA A 87 2.03 -1.85 11.32
N SER A 88 0.77 -2.01 11.71
CA SER A 88 -0.20 -0.92 11.87
C SER A 88 0.23 0.08 12.95
N MET A 89 0.70 -0.39 14.10
CA MET A 89 1.14 0.46 15.21
C MET A 89 2.37 1.28 14.81
N LEU A 90 3.41 0.64 14.28
CA LEU A 90 4.61 1.34 13.83
C LEU A 90 4.31 2.34 12.71
N THR A 91 3.48 1.96 11.74
CA THR A 91 3.13 2.82 10.61
C THR A 91 2.39 4.07 11.08
N THR A 92 1.29 3.89 11.81
CA THR A 92 0.41 5.02 12.17
C THR A 92 0.93 5.83 13.36
N SER A 93 1.75 5.25 14.25
CA SER A 93 2.24 5.96 15.45
C SER A 93 3.68 6.41 15.41
N TRP A 94 4.50 5.81 14.54
CA TRP A 94 5.90 6.21 14.44
C TRP A 94 6.22 6.83 13.09
N ARG A 95 5.86 6.14 12.00
CA ARG A 95 6.33 6.47 10.66
C ARG A 95 5.54 7.59 10.01
N MET A 96 4.20 7.52 10.00
CA MET A 96 3.35 8.55 9.39
C MET A 96 3.45 9.94 10.06
N PRO A 97 3.51 10.06 11.40
CA PRO A 97 3.74 11.36 12.06
C PRO A 97 5.10 12.00 11.72
N ARG A 98 6.03 11.21 11.17
CA ARG A 98 7.37 11.62 10.72
C ARG A 98 7.53 11.52 9.19
N GLY A 99 6.45 11.19 8.48
CA GLY A 99 6.46 11.00 7.03
C GLY A 99 6.79 12.30 6.32
N LEU A 100 7.88 12.28 5.58
CA LEU A 100 8.33 13.36 4.72
C LEU A 100 8.69 12.74 3.37
N PRO A 101 8.10 13.23 2.27
CA PRO A 101 8.53 12.88 0.92
C PRO A 101 10.04 13.03 0.80
N ARG A 102 10.72 11.97 0.36
CA ARG A 102 12.17 11.95 0.14
C ARG A 102 12.47 11.66 -1.32
N THR A 103 13.48 12.33 -1.86
CA THR A 103 14.14 12.00 -3.12
C THR A 103 15.60 11.65 -2.82
N ALA A 104 16.08 10.54 -3.36
CA ALA A 104 17.47 10.12 -3.30
C ALA A 104 17.94 9.79 -4.72
N LEU A 105 19.06 10.36 -5.14
CA LEU A 105 19.61 10.19 -6.47
C LEU A 105 20.94 9.44 -6.39
N TYR A 106 21.12 8.48 -7.29
CA TYR A 106 22.33 7.70 -7.46
C TYR A 106 22.79 7.83 -8.92
N PRO A 107 23.53 8.91 -9.28
CA PRO A 107 23.88 9.21 -10.67
C PRO A 107 24.64 8.10 -11.40
N ASP A 108 25.45 7.32 -10.68
CA ASP A 108 26.23 6.23 -11.24
C ASP A 108 25.42 4.95 -11.48
N SER A 109 24.16 4.92 -11.02
CA SER A 109 23.29 3.75 -11.14
C SER A 109 22.54 3.76 -12.46
N ARG A 110 22.57 2.62 -13.16
CA ARG A 110 21.77 2.39 -14.38
C ARG A 110 20.41 1.78 -14.08
N ALA A 111 20.07 1.55 -12.82
CA ALA A 111 18.77 1.02 -12.44
C ALA A 111 17.67 2.03 -12.78
N VAL A 112 16.51 1.52 -13.21
CA VAL A 112 15.34 2.36 -13.46
C VAL A 112 14.93 3.05 -12.16
N PRO A 113 14.78 4.39 -12.13
CA PRO A 113 14.42 5.10 -10.92
C PRO A 113 12.99 4.77 -10.46
N VAL A 114 12.75 4.80 -9.15
CA VAL A 114 11.51 4.32 -8.54
C VAL A 114 10.70 5.45 -7.92
N LEU A 115 9.43 5.57 -8.31
CA LEU A 115 8.45 6.42 -7.63
C LEU A 115 7.59 5.59 -6.65
N LEU A 116 7.44 6.06 -5.42
CA LEU A 116 6.72 5.38 -4.35
C LEU A 116 5.38 6.06 -4.02
N LEU A 117 4.28 5.32 -4.14
CA LEU A 117 2.90 5.84 -3.98
C LEU A 117 2.14 5.12 -2.86
N HIS A 118 1.94 5.79 -1.72
CA HIS A 118 1.24 5.20 -0.57
C HIS A 118 -0.27 4.99 -0.79
N GLY A 119 -0.90 4.26 0.12
CA GLY A 119 -2.34 3.99 0.12
C GLY A 119 -3.21 5.08 0.73
N TYR A 120 -4.52 4.83 0.71
CA TYR A 120 -5.56 5.66 1.32
C TYR A 120 -5.28 5.90 2.81
N GLY A 121 -5.46 7.12 3.29
CA GLY A 121 -5.15 7.47 4.69
C GLY A 121 -3.66 7.48 5.04
N GLY A 122 -2.77 7.13 4.10
CA GLY A 122 -1.34 7.01 4.31
C GLY A 122 -0.55 8.30 4.02
N ASN A 123 0.77 8.20 4.18
CA ASN A 123 1.75 9.13 3.63
C ASN A 123 3.08 8.39 3.34
N SER A 124 4.08 9.11 2.83
CA SER A 124 5.44 8.65 2.54
C SER A 124 6.12 7.86 3.66
N GLY A 125 5.72 8.04 4.93
CA GLY A 125 6.23 7.26 6.06
C GLY A 125 5.99 5.75 5.92
N TYR A 126 4.98 5.32 5.16
CA TYR A 126 4.73 3.91 4.85
C TYR A 126 5.98 3.21 4.29
N TRP A 127 6.77 3.91 3.47
CA TRP A 127 7.92 3.35 2.76
C TRP A 127 9.20 3.20 3.57
N SER A 128 9.18 3.51 4.88
CA SER A 128 10.36 3.48 5.75
C SER A 128 11.16 2.17 5.76
N ARG A 129 10.58 1.03 5.37
CA ARG A 129 11.30 -0.26 5.27
C ARG A 129 11.81 -0.56 3.87
N LEU A 130 11.22 0.03 2.83
CA LEU A 130 11.67 -0.12 1.45
C LEU A 130 12.77 0.90 1.10
N LEU A 131 12.69 2.14 1.60
CA LEU A 131 13.68 3.19 1.31
C LEU A 131 15.14 2.75 1.58
N PRO A 132 15.48 2.15 2.74
CA PRO A 132 16.86 1.72 2.99
C PRO A 132 17.32 0.59 2.06
N LEU A 133 16.39 -0.24 1.57
CA LEU A 133 16.70 -1.30 0.62
C LEU A 133 16.99 -0.74 -0.78
N LEU A 134 16.24 0.28 -1.20
CA LEU A 134 16.53 1.02 -2.44
C LEU A 134 17.85 1.79 -2.33
N ASP A 135 18.11 2.41 -1.18
CA ASP A 135 19.39 3.09 -0.89
C ASP A 135 20.57 2.11 -1.01
N ALA A 136 20.45 0.92 -0.39
CA ALA A 136 21.47 -0.13 -0.43
C ALA A 136 21.68 -0.71 -1.84
N ALA A 137 20.61 -0.83 -2.63
CA ALA A 137 20.67 -1.23 -4.04
C ALA A 137 21.11 -0.08 -4.98
N ARG A 138 21.38 1.12 -4.44
CA ARG A 138 21.69 2.34 -5.20
C ARG A 138 20.67 2.65 -6.29
N ILE A 139 19.39 2.46 -6.01
CA ILE A 139 18.30 2.77 -6.95
C ILE A 139 17.80 4.18 -6.64
N SER A 140 17.95 5.09 -7.61
CA SER A 140 17.38 6.45 -7.51
C SER A 140 15.88 6.37 -7.28
N HIS A 141 15.35 7.11 -6.32
CA HIS A 141 13.94 7.03 -5.98
C HIS A 141 13.38 8.31 -5.41
N ALA A 142 12.06 8.45 -5.54
CA ALA A 142 11.27 9.50 -4.91
C ALA A 142 10.01 8.91 -4.29
N SER A 143 9.52 9.51 -3.22
CA SER A 143 8.18 9.25 -2.67
C SER A 143 7.39 10.55 -2.65
N ILE A 144 6.08 10.49 -2.87
CA ILE A 144 5.19 11.65 -2.73
C ILE A 144 4.06 11.39 -1.74
N ASP A 145 3.49 12.47 -1.21
CA ASP A 145 2.26 12.42 -0.43
C ASP A 145 1.06 12.78 -1.32
N LEU A 146 0.05 11.91 -1.32
CA LEU A 146 -1.20 12.05 -2.07
C LEU A 146 -2.22 12.81 -1.21
N GLU A 147 -2.31 14.12 -1.44
CA GLU A 147 -3.20 15.03 -0.71
C GLU A 147 -4.03 15.88 -1.69
N PRO A 148 -5.30 16.21 -1.36
CA PRO A 148 -5.98 16.10 -0.06
C PRO A 148 -6.55 14.70 0.24
N LEU A 149 -6.63 14.32 1.52
CA LEU A 149 -7.00 12.96 2.00
C LEU A 149 -8.30 12.40 1.40
N ASP A 150 -9.30 13.25 1.20
CA ASP A 150 -10.66 12.94 0.74
C ASP A 150 -10.89 13.23 -0.76
N GLY A 151 -9.82 13.62 -1.45
CA GLY A 151 -9.82 13.90 -2.89
C GLY A 151 -10.21 12.71 -3.74
N ASP A 152 -10.45 12.95 -5.02
CA ASP A 152 -10.65 11.89 -6.00
C ASP A 152 -9.30 11.36 -6.52
N ILE A 153 -9.29 10.10 -6.97
CA ILE A 153 -8.09 9.40 -7.43
C ILE A 153 -7.51 10.04 -8.71
N ASP A 154 -8.36 10.61 -9.57
CA ASP A 154 -7.93 11.24 -10.82
C ASP A 154 -7.15 12.54 -10.55
N GLY A 155 -7.56 13.29 -9.52
CA GLY A 155 -6.91 14.51 -9.07
C GLY A 155 -5.45 14.31 -8.65
N TYR A 156 -5.04 13.08 -8.31
CA TYR A 156 -3.64 12.77 -8.01
C TYR A 156 -2.77 12.58 -9.25
N ALA A 157 -3.35 12.35 -10.43
CA ALA A 157 -2.59 12.04 -11.65
C ALA A 157 -1.60 13.15 -12.01
N ALA A 158 -2.00 14.42 -11.90
CA ALA A 158 -1.13 15.56 -12.17
C ALA A 158 0.08 15.61 -11.22
N ARG A 159 -0.10 15.24 -9.94
CA ARG A 159 1.00 15.19 -8.97
C ARG A 159 1.95 14.04 -9.25
N VAL A 160 1.42 12.88 -9.64
CA VAL A 160 2.24 11.75 -10.10
C VAL A 160 3.06 12.15 -11.31
N GLU A 161 2.43 12.79 -12.30
CA GLU A 161 3.10 13.26 -13.51
C GLU A 161 4.25 14.22 -13.22
N GLN A 162 4.04 15.20 -12.35
CA GLN A 162 5.10 16.12 -11.91
C GLN A 162 6.26 15.37 -11.26
N ALA A 163 5.97 14.38 -10.41
CA ALA A 163 7.00 13.58 -9.75
C ALA A 163 7.76 12.67 -10.73
N VAL A 164 7.06 12.06 -11.69
CA VAL A 164 7.68 11.26 -12.77
C VAL A 164 8.58 12.13 -13.62
N ALA A 165 8.10 13.28 -14.08
CA ALA A 165 8.88 14.21 -14.90
C ALA A 165 10.13 14.71 -14.15
N ALA A 166 9.99 15.12 -12.89
CA ALA A 166 11.10 15.56 -12.06
C ALA A 166 12.14 14.45 -11.83
N LEU A 167 11.69 13.22 -11.57
CA LEU A 167 12.58 12.07 -11.35
C LEU A 167 13.31 11.68 -12.63
N CYS A 168 12.63 11.64 -13.78
CA CYS A 168 13.26 11.44 -15.09
C CYS A 168 14.29 12.53 -15.39
N ALA A 169 13.96 13.81 -15.18
CA ALA A 169 14.88 14.91 -15.41
C ALA A 169 16.12 14.84 -14.52
N ALA A 170 15.94 14.51 -13.24
CA ALA A 170 17.04 14.42 -12.27
C ALA A 170 17.97 13.22 -12.49
N THR A 171 17.48 12.15 -13.13
CA THR A 171 18.24 10.91 -13.34
C THR A 171 18.70 10.72 -14.78
N GLY A 172 18.14 11.48 -15.74
CA GLY A 172 18.30 11.25 -17.17
C GLY A 172 17.61 9.99 -17.69
N ALA A 173 16.89 9.25 -16.84
CA ALA A 173 16.21 8.02 -17.25
C ALA A 173 14.95 8.33 -18.07
N PRO A 174 14.70 7.62 -19.18
CA PRO A 174 13.52 7.85 -20.03
C PRO A 174 12.22 7.31 -19.39
N GLN A 175 12.34 6.45 -18.39
CA GLN A 175 11.22 5.77 -17.73
C GLN A 175 11.45 5.65 -16.23
N VAL A 176 10.37 5.47 -15.48
CA VAL A 176 10.36 5.16 -14.05
C VAL A 176 9.69 3.81 -13.80
N ALA A 177 10.08 3.14 -12.73
CA ALA A 177 9.27 2.11 -12.09
C ALA A 177 8.43 2.77 -10.99
N ILE A 178 7.23 2.25 -10.76
CA ILE A 178 6.36 2.71 -9.68
C ILE A 178 6.13 1.55 -8.72
N VAL A 179 6.37 1.75 -7.42
CA VAL A 179 5.92 0.84 -6.37
C VAL A 179 4.80 1.51 -5.61
N ALA A 180 3.65 0.86 -5.57
CA ALA A 180 2.44 1.47 -5.06
C ALA A 180 1.70 0.56 -4.09
N HIS A 181 1.22 1.12 -2.98
CA HIS A 181 0.45 0.38 -1.98
C HIS A 181 -1.03 0.72 -2.07
N SER A 182 -1.89 -0.31 -2.02
CA SER A 182 -3.33 -0.13 -1.88
C SER A 182 -3.90 0.83 -2.94
N MET A 183 -4.59 1.90 -2.54
CA MET A 183 -5.06 3.00 -3.41
C MET A 183 -3.97 3.56 -4.33
N GLY A 184 -2.71 3.61 -3.91
CA GLY A 184 -1.61 4.12 -4.72
C GLY A 184 -1.47 3.40 -6.06
N GLY A 185 -1.80 2.11 -6.13
CA GLY A 185 -1.78 1.36 -7.39
C GLY A 185 -2.91 1.77 -8.33
N LEU A 186 -4.07 2.16 -7.80
CA LEU A 186 -5.16 2.75 -8.60
C LEU A 186 -4.79 4.16 -9.07
N VAL A 187 -4.08 4.93 -8.25
CA VAL A 187 -3.55 6.25 -8.60
C VAL A 187 -2.53 6.14 -9.75
N ALA A 188 -1.62 5.16 -9.70
CA ALA A 188 -0.69 4.90 -10.79
C ALA A 188 -1.42 4.55 -12.10
N ARG A 189 -2.44 3.68 -12.02
CA ARG A 189 -3.27 3.31 -13.19
C ARG A 189 -4.04 4.52 -13.74
N ALA A 190 -4.57 5.38 -12.86
CA ALA A 190 -5.26 6.61 -13.27
C ALA A 190 -4.29 7.60 -13.95
N TRP A 191 -3.06 7.72 -13.45
CA TRP A 191 -1.99 8.48 -14.12
C TRP A 191 -1.69 7.92 -15.52
N MET A 192 -1.59 6.59 -15.67
CA MET A 192 -1.38 5.95 -16.98
C MET A 192 -2.52 6.22 -17.95
N ARG A 193 -3.77 6.25 -17.47
CA ARG A 193 -4.93 6.63 -18.29
C ARG A 193 -4.84 8.08 -18.77
N ALA A 194 -4.40 9.00 -17.91
CA ALA A 194 -4.36 10.43 -18.22
C ALA A 194 -3.13 10.85 -19.06
N HIS A 195 -1.98 10.22 -18.86
CA HIS A 195 -0.69 10.64 -19.43
C HIS A 195 -0.04 9.56 -20.33
N GLY A 196 -0.69 8.42 -20.51
CA GLY A 196 -0.13 7.26 -21.21
C GLY A 196 0.90 6.49 -20.36
N ALA A 197 1.40 5.38 -20.92
CA ALA A 197 2.34 4.49 -20.24
C ALA A 197 3.78 4.55 -20.79
N ALA A 198 4.10 5.52 -21.64
CA ALA A 198 5.41 5.60 -22.31
C ALA A 198 6.58 5.70 -21.31
N ARG A 199 6.41 6.49 -20.25
CA ARG A 199 7.40 6.66 -19.17
C ARG A 199 7.32 5.61 -18.06
N LEU A 200 6.44 4.61 -18.19
CA LEU A 200 6.35 3.52 -17.22
C LEU A 200 7.18 2.32 -17.67
N ALA A 201 8.23 1.99 -16.92
CA ALA A 201 8.96 0.73 -17.10
C ALA A 201 8.18 -0.44 -16.48
N ARG A 202 7.76 -0.30 -15.22
CA ARG A 202 6.99 -1.30 -14.47
C ARG A 202 6.17 -0.65 -13.36
N LEU A 203 4.99 -1.18 -13.10
CA LEU A 203 4.19 -0.87 -11.91
C LEU A 203 4.12 -2.11 -11.01
N VAL A 204 4.65 -2.03 -9.79
CA VAL A 204 4.52 -3.06 -8.76
C VAL A 204 3.51 -2.59 -7.73
N THR A 205 2.39 -3.28 -7.61
CA THR A 205 1.35 -2.96 -6.61
C THR A 205 1.41 -3.91 -5.42
N LEU A 206 1.13 -3.38 -4.23
CA LEU A 206 1.03 -4.11 -2.97
C LEU A 206 -0.40 -4.02 -2.44
N GLY A 207 -1.16 -5.11 -2.55
CA GLY A 207 -2.55 -5.18 -2.05
C GLY A 207 -3.46 -4.13 -2.68
N THR A 208 -3.29 -3.83 -3.96
CA THR A 208 -4.15 -2.83 -4.62
C THR A 208 -5.52 -3.42 -4.91
N PRO A 209 -6.63 -2.77 -4.50
CA PRO A 209 -7.97 -3.24 -4.79
C PRO A 209 -8.35 -2.96 -6.25
N HIS A 210 -7.79 -3.71 -7.21
CA HIS A 210 -7.99 -3.50 -8.65
C HIS A 210 -9.45 -3.57 -9.07
N HIS A 211 -10.26 -4.37 -8.36
CA HIS A 211 -11.72 -4.48 -8.53
C HIS A 211 -12.49 -3.91 -7.32
N GLY A 212 -11.83 -3.16 -6.44
CA GLY A 212 -12.43 -2.49 -5.29
C GLY A 212 -12.39 -3.29 -3.99
N SER A 213 -12.80 -2.66 -2.89
CA SER A 213 -12.94 -3.31 -1.58
C SER A 213 -14.33 -3.05 -1.01
N ALA A 214 -14.92 -4.07 -0.42
CA ALA A 214 -16.18 -3.96 0.32
C ALA A 214 -16.03 -3.01 1.51
N LEU A 215 -14.84 -2.95 2.12
CA LEU A 215 -14.55 -2.09 3.27
C LEU A 215 -14.46 -0.61 2.89
N ALA A 216 -14.20 -0.29 1.62
CA ALA A 216 -14.16 1.10 1.14
C ALA A 216 -15.52 1.83 1.29
N ARG A 217 -16.63 1.11 1.51
CA ARG A 217 -17.93 1.72 1.84
C ARG A 217 -17.94 2.47 3.17
N PHE A 218 -17.05 2.11 4.09
CA PHE A 218 -16.94 2.72 5.41
C PHE A 218 -15.90 3.85 5.45
N GLY A 219 -15.13 4.03 4.37
CA GLY A 219 -14.16 5.12 4.27
C GLY A 219 -14.81 6.44 3.82
N PRO A 220 -14.39 7.59 4.36
CA PRO A 220 -14.79 8.90 3.86
C PRO A 220 -14.09 9.29 2.54
N GLY A 221 -14.67 10.24 1.81
CA GLY A 221 -14.04 10.86 0.65
C GLY A 221 -14.39 10.23 -0.71
N ARG A 222 -14.03 10.94 -1.78
CA ARG A 222 -14.35 10.55 -3.16
C ARG A 222 -13.54 9.34 -3.60
N ASN A 223 -12.27 9.27 -3.21
CA ASN A 223 -11.40 8.11 -3.39
C ASN A 223 -11.97 6.83 -2.76
N ALA A 224 -12.51 6.88 -1.54
CA ALA A 224 -13.16 5.73 -0.92
C ALA A 224 -14.37 5.27 -1.75
N ALA A 225 -15.18 6.20 -2.27
CA ALA A 225 -16.29 5.88 -3.17
C ALA A 225 -15.81 5.24 -4.49
N GLN A 226 -14.72 5.73 -5.08
CA GLN A 226 -14.13 5.16 -6.29
C GLN A 226 -13.59 3.74 -6.05
N MET A 227 -13.11 3.42 -4.85
CA MET A 227 -12.59 2.09 -4.49
C MET A 227 -13.66 1.09 -4.09
N ARG A 228 -14.96 1.42 -4.15
CA ARG A 228 -16.02 0.52 -3.69
C ARG A 228 -16.14 -0.74 -4.54
N TRP A 229 -16.33 -1.85 -3.85
CA TRP A 229 -16.85 -3.09 -4.40
C TRP A 229 -18.33 -3.24 -4.01
N ASN A 230 -19.17 -3.44 -5.02
CA ASN A 230 -20.64 -3.41 -4.97
C ASN A 230 -21.27 -4.81 -4.99
N GLY A 231 -20.46 -5.88 -5.00
CA GLY A 231 -20.99 -7.23 -5.07
C GLY A 231 -21.85 -7.60 -3.86
N ARG A 232 -22.80 -8.51 -4.10
CA ARG A 232 -23.76 -8.96 -3.09
C ARG A 232 -23.19 -10.06 -2.21
N ARG A 233 -23.82 -10.20 -1.04
CA ARG A 233 -23.42 -11.20 -0.06
C ARG A 233 -23.65 -12.64 -0.54
N GLU A 234 -24.62 -12.93 -1.41
CA GLU A 234 -24.90 -14.33 -1.76
C GLU A 234 -23.92 -14.93 -2.78
N ARG A 235 -23.19 -14.13 -3.57
CA ARG A 235 -22.18 -14.60 -4.56
C ARG A 235 -20.83 -14.99 -3.93
N ARG A 236 -20.77 -15.11 -2.60
CA ARG A 236 -19.57 -15.12 -1.73
C ARG A 236 -18.57 -16.27 -1.88
N ARG A 237 -18.91 -17.37 -2.54
CA ARG A 237 -18.08 -18.60 -2.51
C ARG A 237 -17.71 -19.16 -3.88
N ALA A 238 -18.28 -18.62 -4.96
CA ALA A 238 -17.88 -18.96 -6.31
C ALA A 238 -17.02 -17.82 -6.85
N GLU A 239 -15.70 -18.05 -6.96
CA GLU A 239 -14.83 -17.36 -7.93
C GLU A 239 -14.44 -15.87 -7.68
N GLY A 240 -14.26 -15.45 -6.42
CA GLY A 240 -13.51 -14.21 -6.12
C GLY A 240 -14.25 -12.90 -6.44
N ALA A 241 -13.50 -11.80 -6.61
CA ALA A 241 -14.10 -10.50 -6.95
C ALA A 241 -14.26 -10.38 -8.47
N HIS A 242 -15.49 -10.15 -8.94
CA HIS A 242 -15.75 -9.94 -10.36
C HIS A 242 -15.65 -8.47 -10.75
N GLU A 243 -15.16 -8.19 -11.96
CA GLU A 243 -15.08 -6.83 -12.49
C GLU A 243 -16.45 -6.14 -12.56
N ALA A 244 -17.52 -6.90 -12.78
CA ALA A 244 -18.90 -6.41 -12.77
C ALA A 244 -19.33 -5.82 -11.41
N ASP A 245 -18.71 -6.28 -10.32
CA ASP A 245 -19.00 -5.81 -8.97
C ASP A 245 -18.19 -4.56 -8.61
N ALA A 246 -17.22 -4.14 -9.43
CA ALA A 246 -16.43 -2.95 -9.17
C ALA A 246 -17.27 -1.66 -9.35
N SER A 247 -16.84 -0.56 -8.72
CA SER A 247 -17.43 0.76 -8.94
C SER A 247 -17.42 1.15 -10.42
N ALA A 248 -18.32 2.05 -10.84
CA ALA A 248 -18.31 2.57 -12.20
C ALA A 248 -16.96 3.19 -12.59
N TRP A 249 -16.29 3.84 -11.63
CA TRP A 249 -14.97 4.41 -11.83
C TRP A 249 -13.90 3.34 -12.08
N LEU A 250 -13.90 2.24 -11.30
CA LEU A 250 -12.96 1.13 -11.47
C LEU A 250 -13.17 0.40 -12.81
N ARG A 251 -14.43 0.21 -13.22
CA ARG A 251 -14.73 -0.36 -14.55
C ARG A 251 -14.25 0.54 -15.68
N ALA A 252 -14.45 1.86 -15.56
CA ALA A 252 -13.91 2.83 -16.53
C ALA A 252 -12.38 2.86 -16.55
N LEU A 253 -11.73 2.67 -15.39
CA LEU A 253 -10.28 2.53 -15.31
C LEU A 253 -9.81 1.26 -16.02
N ALA A 254 -10.42 0.12 -15.73
CA ALA A 254 -10.10 -1.17 -16.35
C ALA A 254 -10.26 -1.15 -17.87
N ALA A 255 -11.33 -0.49 -18.38
CA ALA A 255 -11.61 -0.35 -19.81
C ALA A 255 -10.62 0.55 -20.56
N SER A 256 -9.90 1.42 -19.86
CA SER A 256 -8.90 2.32 -20.47
C SER A 256 -7.54 1.64 -20.71
N GLU A 257 -7.34 0.42 -20.21
CA GLU A 257 -6.05 -0.27 -20.24
C GLU A 257 -5.98 -1.25 -21.40
N THR A 258 -4.85 -1.24 -22.11
CA THR A 258 -4.56 -2.23 -23.15
C THR A 258 -3.82 -3.44 -22.57
N PRO A 259 -3.79 -4.59 -23.26
CA PRO A 259 -2.98 -5.74 -22.85
C PRO A 259 -1.50 -5.40 -22.64
N ALA A 260 -0.93 -4.57 -23.52
CA ALA A 260 0.46 -4.12 -23.41
C ALA A 260 0.72 -3.30 -22.15
N THR A 261 -0.24 -2.45 -21.77
CA THR A 261 -0.18 -1.68 -20.53
C THR A 261 -0.28 -2.58 -19.30
N ARG A 262 -1.21 -3.55 -19.29
CA ARG A 262 -1.37 -4.49 -18.17
C ARG A 262 -0.17 -5.43 -17.99
N ALA A 263 0.50 -5.81 -19.08
CA ALA A 263 1.71 -6.63 -19.02
C ALA A 263 2.88 -5.96 -18.27
N ARG A 264 2.85 -4.63 -18.08
CA ARG A 264 3.84 -3.89 -17.27
C ARG A 264 3.49 -3.85 -15.78
N ILE A 265 2.34 -4.40 -15.38
CA ILE A 265 1.87 -4.40 -14.01
C ILE A 265 2.20 -5.74 -13.35
N THR A 266 2.73 -5.67 -12.13
CA THR A 266 2.85 -6.80 -11.22
C THR A 266 2.02 -6.52 -9.98
N SER A 267 1.02 -7.34 -9.72
CA SER A 267 0.20 -7.28 -8.50
C SER A 267 0.68 -8.28 -7.48
N ILE A 268 1.23 -7.77 -6.37
CA ILE A 268 1.58 -8.57 -5.19
C ILE A 268 0.45 -8.43 -4.19
N TRP A 269 -0.16 -9.53 -3.79
CA TRP A 269 -1.33 -9.54 -2.92
C TRP A 269 -1.32 -10.73 -1.96
N THR A 270 -2.22 -10.71 -0.97
CA THR A 270 -2.26 -11.72 0.09
C THR A 270 -3.67 -12.25 0.30
N HIS A 271 -3.78 -13.56 0.50
CA HIS A 271 -5.04 -14.25 0.85
C HIS A 271 -5.60 -13.83 2.22
N HIS A 272 -4.80 -13.11 3.02
CA HIS A 272 -5.13 -12.71 4.39
C HIS A 272 -5.23 -11.19 4.56
N ASP A 273 -5.48 -10.48 3.46
CA ASP A 273 -5.68 -9.04 3.49
C ASP A 273 -6.91 -8.67 4.34
N ASN A 274 -6.70 -7.78 5.31
CA ASN A 274 -7.71 -7.30 6.25
C ASN A 274 -8.36 -5.98 5.83
N MET A 275 -7.98 -5.38 4.70
CA MET A 275 -8.57 -4.13 4.19
C MET A 275 -9.14 -4.26 2.77
N VAL A 276 -8.59 -5.16 1.96
CA VAL A 276 -9.07 -5.47 0.61
C VAL A 276 -9.85 -6.77 0.67
N ALA A 277 -11.17 -6.68 0.52
CA ALA A 277 -12.06 -7.83 0.47
C ALA A 277 -13.11 -7.66 -0.63
N PRO A 278 -13.33 -8.65 -1.51
CA PRO A 278 -12.63 -9.94 -1.56
C PRO A 278 -11.14 -9.79 -1.86
N GLN A 279 -10.28 -10.64 -1.28
CA GLN A 279 -8.82 -10.51 -1.39
C GLN A 279 -8.36 -10.65 -2.85
N ALA A 280 -9.00 -11.57 -3.59
CA ALA A 280 -8.82 -11.76 -5.02
C ALA A 280 -9.16 -10.52 -5.87
N SER A 281 -9.76 -9.46 -5.30
CA SER A 281 -9.89 -8.15 -5.97
C SER A 281 -8.55 -7.53 -6.35
N SER A 282 -7.46 -8.01 -5.74
CA SER A 282 -6.10 -7.62 -6.11
C SER A 282 -5.54 -8.38 -7.32
N VAL A 283 -6.22 -9.42 -7.80
CA VAL A 283 -5.82 -10.12 -9.03
C VAL A 283 -6.23 -9.27 -10.22
N LEU A 284 -5.29 -8.94 -11.11
CA LEU A 284 -5.54 -8.16 -12.31
C LEU A 284 -5.26 -9.00 -13.56
N ALA A 285 -6.28 -9.28 -14.36
CA ALA A 285 -6.14 -10.06 -15.59
C ALA A 285 -5.19 -9.34 -16.59
N GLY A 286 -4.24 -10.09 -17.17
CA GLY A 286 -3.21 -9.56 -18.08
C GLY A 286 -1.99 -8.95 -17.38
N ALA A 287 -2.02 -8.85 -16.05
CA ALA A 287 -0.85 -8.50 -15.23
C ALA A 287 -0.16 -9.77 -14.71
N ARG A 288 1.07 -9.63 -14.23
CA ARG A 288 1.73 -10.66 -13.41
C ARG A 288 1.13 -10.61 -12.01
N ASN A 289 0.59 -11.72 -11.51
CA ASN A 289 -0.04 -11.78 -10.19
C ASN A 289 0.78 -12.70 -9.28
N ILE A 290 1.18 -12.20 -8.11
CA ILE A 290 2.01 -12.91 -7.14
C ILE A 290 1.27 -12.92 -5.81
N GLU A 291 1.00 -14.12 -5.31
CA GLU A 291 0.19 -14.35 -4.11
C GLU A 291 1.05 -14.71 -2.90
N PHE A 292 0.66 -14.17 -1.74
CA PHE A 292 1.25 -14.45 -0.43
C PHE A 292 0.19 -14.94 0.56
N GLY A 293 0.66 -15.59 1.64
CA GLY A 293 -0.16 -15.97 2.78
C GLY A 293 0.46 -15.51 4.10
N GLY A 294 -0.39 -15.37 5.13
CA GLY A 294 0.04 -14.99 6.48
C GLY A 294 0.57 -13.57 6.60
N VAL A 295 0.19 -12.67 5.69
CA VAL A 295 0.55 -11.24 5.72
C VAL A 295 -0.74 -10.41 5.65
N GLY A 296 -0.87 -9.42 6.54
CA GLY A 296 -1.98 -8.45 6.50
C GLY A 296 -1.67 -7.28 5.56
N HIS A 297 -2.64 -6.38 5.39
CA HIS A 297 -2.57 -5.33 4.37
C HIS A 297 -1.47 -4.30 4.61
N VAL A 298 -1.31 -3.82 5.85
CA VAL A 298 -0.25 -2.85 6.20
C VAL A 298 1.09 -3.56 6.26
N ALA A 299 1.11 -4.82 6.69
CA ALA A 299 2.32 -5.62 6.80
C ALA A 299 3.02 -5.85 5.44
N LEU A 300 2.31 -5.80 4.30
CA LEU A 300 2.90 -5.90 2.96
C LEU A 300 4.09 -4.96 2.74
N GLY A 301 4.05 -3.73 3.30
CA GLY A 301 5.13 -2.75 3.19
C GLY A 301 6.34 -3.01 4.09
N SER A 302 6.34 -4.10 4.86
CA SER A 302 7.40 -4.42 5.83
C SER A 302 7.74 -5.91 5.96
N ASP A 303 6.94 -6.81 5.39
CA ASP A 303 7.24 -8.25 5.32
C ASP A 303 8.46 -8.48 4.42
N ALA A 304 9.47 -9.17 4.94
CA ALA A 304 10.75 -9.35 4.25
C ALA A 304 10.61 -10.13 2.93
N ARG A 305 9.67 -11.09 2.85
CA ARG A 305 9.45 -11.89 1.63
C ARG A 305 8.82 -11.03 0.54
N VAL A 306 7.87 -10.18 0.93
CA VAL A 306 7.21 -9.23 0.02
C VAL A 306 8.19 -8.18 -0.47
N LEU A 307 9.00 -7.60 0.42
CA LEU A 307 10.00 -6.60 0.02
C LEU A 307 11.10 -7.21 -0.87
N ALA A 308 11.50 -8.46 -0.63
CA ALA A 308 12.42 -9.17 -1.53
C ALA A 308 11.80 -9.40 -2.92
N GLU A 309 10.50 -9.71 -3.01
CA GLU A 309 9.78 -9.79 -4.28
C GLU A 309 9.77 -8.45 -5.02
N VAL A 310 9.47 -7.36 -4.32
CA VAL A 310 9.49 -6.00 -4.89
C VAL A 310 10.85 -5.70 -5.52
N LEU A 311 11.95 -5.95 -4.81
CA LEU A 311 13.29 -5.72 -5.35
C LEU A 311 13.59 -6.58 -6.58
N ARG A 312 13.11 -7.84 -6.60
CA ARG A 312 13.28 -8.73 -7.75
C ARG A 312 12.55 -8.23 -8.99
N GLU A 313 11.31 -7.77 -8.81
CA GLU A 313 10.51 -7.19 -9.89
C GLU A 313 11.10 -5.87 -10.42
N LEU A 314 11.68 -5.06 -9.53
CA LEU A 314 12.42 -3.85 -9.91
C LEU A 314 13.70 -4.20 -10.69
N ALA A 315 14.47 -5.20 -10.24
CA ALA A 315 15.68 -5.66 -10.92
C ALA A 315 15.37 -6.21 -12.33
N ALA A 316 14.28 -6.98 -12.49
CA ALA A 316 13.84 -7.50 -13.78
C ALA A 316 13.44 -6.42 -14.80
N SER A 317 13.23 -5.18 -14.35
CA SER A 317 12.92 -4.03 -15.21
C SER A 317 14.17 -3.31 -15.73
N SER A 318 15.35 -3.65 -15.21
CA SER A 318 16.61 -3.10 -15.69
C SER A 318 17.03 -3.88 -16.94
N THR A 319 16.79 -3.34 -18.13
CA THR A 319 17.22 -3.95 -19.39
C THR A 319 18.73 -4.19 -19.35
N PRO A 320 19.24 -5.39 -19.70
CA PRO A 320 20.65 -5.55 -20.01
C PRO A 320 20.97 -4.65 -21.20
N CYS A 321 21.79 -3.62 -20.99
CA CYS A 321 22.31 -2.82 -22.08
C CYS A 321 22.97 -3.80 -23.06
N ALA A 322 22.46 -3.87 -24.29
CA ALA A 322 23.11 -4.57 -25.37
C ALA A 322 24.56 -4.08 -25.39
N THR A 323 25.49 -4.99 -25.11
CA THR A 323 26.91 -4.75 -25.29
C THR A 323 27.08 -4.28 -26.72
N ALA A 324 27.33 -2.98 -26.90
CA ALA A 324 27.74 -2.43 -28.18
C ALA A 324 28.96 -3.25 -28.60
N SER A 325 28.79 -4.11 -29.60
CA SER A 325 29.89 -4.87 -30.15
C SER A 325 30.89 -3.84 -30.65
N ARG A 326 32.02 -3.70 -29.96
CA ARG A 326 33.22 -3.16 -30.58
C ARG A 326 33.61 -4.17 -31.65
N ARG A 327 33.05 -4.03 -32.85
CA ARG A 327 33.67 -4.52 -34.08
C ARG A 327 34.93 -3.68 -34.27
N GLY A 328 36.01 -4.14 -33.66
CA GLY A 328 37.36 -3.76 -34.06
C GLY A 328 37.89 -4.85 -34.97
N SER A 329 38.08 -4.53 -36.24
CA SER A 329 38.91 -5.24 -37.21
C SER A 329 39.30 -4.23 -38.29
N PRO A 330 40.41 -4.41 -39.00
CA PRO A 330 41.79 -4.45 -38.51
C PRO A 330 42.66 -3.41 -39.26
N ALA A 331 43.90 -3.20 -38.81
CA ALA A 331 44.97 -2.66 -39.65
C ALA A 331 46.23 -3.47 -39.36
#